data_AF-A0A330L3F1-F1
#
_entry.id   AF-A0A330L3F1-F1
#
_cell.length_a   1.000
_cell.length_b   1.000
_cell.length_c   1.000
_cell.angle_alpha   90.00
_cell.angle_beta   90.00
_cell.angle_gamma   90.00
#
_symmetry.space_group_name_H-M   'P 1'
#
loop_
_entity.id
_entity.type
_entity.pdbx_description
1 polymer ?
#
loop_
_entity_poly.entity_id
_entity_poly.type
_entity_poly.pdbx_seq_one_letter_code
_entity_poly.pdbx_strand_id
1 'polypeptide(L)'
;MNGVPLKASLLAVVMVWAAPSWAQVAPQTACQNSSAPRTSIYYVNGVTTTLDEARLNGGKLELEFLARLPAMPAPLQSACYLFFLNYNPTSGAVKDFTEAGQQRLGVNPSDMWRKLETFASLGPTMAALLQGPMTQANQIDQAAVQRHAAAYRAQMTPPLCRRVVVVPHSQGNLYANAAYDAAVGPSPSPTPAAGALKIVGVATPDTMVKGNGRYRTSNGDLLIGAINLILPSTLDANTNWGPNPILTSFTPLYSGGHSFMGYLSFDDSRNQILSDIQSSLSEIAAVAVCP
;
A
#
# COMPACT_ATOMS: atom_id res chain seq x y z
N MET A 1 37.98 44.43 46.53
CA MET A 1 38.24 43.90 45.18
C MET A 1 37.78 42.45 45.19
N ASN A 2 36.53 42.21 44.79
CA ASN A 2 35.87 40.91 44.91
C ASN A 2 35.85 40.21 43.56
N GLY A 3 36.69 39.17 43.40
CA GLY A 3 36.62 38.24 42.27
C GLY A 3 35.77 37.03 42.64
N VAL A 4 34.67 36.82 41.94
CA VAL A 4 33.82 35.62 42.05
C VAL A 4 34.24 34.65 40.95
N PRO A 5 34.52 33.36 41.22
CA PRO A 5 34.79 32.39 40.18
C PRO A 5 33.47 31.87 39.58
N LEU A 6 33.36 31.88 38.26
CA LEU A 6 32.30 31.21 37.51
C LEU A 6 32.43 29.69 37.70
N LYS A 7 31.40 29.05 38.27
CA LYS A 7 31.18 27.60 38.15
C LYS A 7 30.40 27.33 36.87
N ALA A 8 31.04 26.71 35.89
CA ALA A 8 30.36 26.16 34.72
C ALA A 8 29.65 24.87 35.11
N SER A 9 28.32 24.91 35.21
CA SER A 9 27.50 23.70 35.30
C SER A 9 27.27 23.15 33.90
N LEU A 10 27.89 22.01 33.58
CA LEU A 10 27.51 21.18 32.43
C LEU A 10 26.11 20.60 32.70
N LEU A 11 25.11 21.10 31.98
CA LEU A 11 23.83 20.41 31.85
C LEU A 11 24.00 19.29 30.81
N ALA A 12 24.11 18.05 31.29
CA ALA A 12 23.97 16.89 30.44
C ALA A 12 22.51 16.82 29.94
N VAL A 13 22.30 17.16 28.67
CA VAL A 13 21.03 16.90 27.99
C VAL A 13 20.94 15.39 27.81
N VAL A 14 20.21 14.72 28.70
CA VAL A 14 19.80 13.34 28.50
C VAL A 14 18.77 13.37 27.36
N MET A 15 19.21 13.07 26.14
CA MET A 15 18.28 12.73 25.06
C MET A 15 17.59 11.42 25.41
N VAL A 16 16.42 11.52 26.03
CA VAL A 16 15.50 10.38 26.11
C VAL A 16 15.03 10.10 24.70
N TRP A 17 15.58 9.04 24.09
CA TRP A 17 15.03 8.47 22.87
C TRP A 17 13.64 7.94 23.22
N ALA A 18 12.61 8.73 22.93
CA ALA A 18 11.24 8.24 22.96
C ALA A 18 11.14 7.16 21.88
N ALA A 19 11.05 5.90 22.30
CA ALA A 19 10.67 4.82 21.39
C ALA A 19 9.33 5.20 20.74
N PRO A 20 9.19 5.04 19.42
CA PRO A 20 8.00 5.51 18.74
C PRO A 20 6.76 4.77 19.27
N SER A 21 5.67 5.51 19.48
CA SER A 21 4.50 5.11 20.30
C SER A 21 3.53 4.14 19.61
N TRP A 22 4.01 3.31 18.68
CA TRP A 22 3.20 2.28 18.06
C TRP A 22 3.37 0.95 18.82
N ALA A 23 2.26 0.23 19.00
CA ALA A 23 2.27 -1.02 19.74
C ALA A 23 3.22 -2.03 19.08
N GLN A 24 4.14 -2.59 19.87
CA GLN A 24 4.96 -3.71 19.41
C GLN A 24 4.08 -4.93 19.17
N VAL A 25 4.39 -5.66 18.11
CA VAL A 25 3.62 -6.84 17.73
C VAL A 25 4.16 -8.05 18.46
N ALA A 26 3.29 -8.76 19.18
CA ALA A 26 3.64 -10.06 19.72
C ALA A 26 3.90 -11.05 18.57
N PRO A 27 4.96 -11.87 18.65
CA PRO A 27 5.19 -12.92 17.67
C PRO A 27 3.93 -13.76 17.49
N GLN A 28 3.49 -13.95 16.24
CA GLN A 28 2.40 -14.89 16.01
C GLN A 28 2.82 -16.28 16.48
N THR A 29 1.91 -17.02 17.11
CA THR A 29 2.14 -18.42 17.50
C THR A 29 2.56 -19.28 16.31
N ALA A 30 2.09 -18.93 15.10
CA ALA A 30 2.51 -19.55 13.85
C ALA A 30 3.99 -19.34 13.50
N CYS A 31 4.63 -18.29 14.03
CA CYS A 31 6.06 -18.05 13.85
C CYS A 31 6.92 -18.79 14.85
N GLN A 32 6.35 -19.34 15.94
CA GLN A 32 7.10 -20.07 16.97
C GLN A 32 7.12 -21.59 16.76
N ASN A 33 6.21 -22.11 15.92
CA ASN A 33 6.11 -23.51 15.58
C ASN A 33 6.53 -23.71 14.11
N SER A 34 7.59 -24.49 13.86
CA SER A 34 8.09 -24.76 12.51
C SER A 34 7.07 -25.44 11.59
N SER A 35 6.06 -26.09 12.17
CA SER A 35 4.97 -26.78 11.47
C SER A 35 3.74 -25.90 11.23
N ALA A 36 3.71 -24.68 11.77
CA ALA A 36 2.57 -23.80 11.55
C ALA A 36 2.68 -23.06 10.20
N PRO A 37 1.53 -22.77 9.54
CA PRO A 37 1.53 -22.06 8.26
C PRO A 37 2.22 -20.69 8.37
N ARG A 38 3.22 -20.46 7.52
CA ARG A 38 3.91 -19.17 7.37
C ARG A 38 3.06 -18.20 6.54
N THR A 39 3.46 -16.93 6.45
CA THR A 39 2.72 -15.94 5.66
C THR A 39 3.58 -15.33 4.56
N SER A 40 3.03 -15.29 3.36
CA SER A 40 3.59 -14.60 2.21
C SER A 40 2.92 -13.24 2.05
N ILE A 41 3.72 -12.18 1.97
CA ILE A 41 3.26 -10.79 1.84
C ILE A 41 3.64 -10.29 0.46
N TYR A 42 2.66 -9.94 -0.36
CA TYR A 42 2.88 -9.46 -1.72
C TYR A 42 2.69 -7.95 -1.82
N TYR A 43 3.65 -7.24 -2.40
CA TYR A 43 3.45 -5.89 -2.89
C TYR A 43 2.99 -5.92 -4.37
N VAL A 44 2.03 -5.06 -4.72
CA VAL A 44 1.52 -4.90 -6.10
C VAL A 44 1.56 -3.41 -6.47
N ASN A 45 2.21 -3.07 -7.59
CA ASN A 45 2.54 -1.69 -7.93
C ASN A 45 1.37 -0.87 -8.50
N GLY A 46 1.54 0.46 -8.46
CA GLY A 46 0.64 1.41 -9.10
C GLY A 46 0.96 1.64 -10.57
N VAL A 47 0.25 2.60 -11.18
CA VAL A 47 0.51 3.06 -12.54
C VAL A 47 1.89 3.69 -12.66
N THR A 48 2.45 3.65 -13.88
CA THR A 48 3.72 4.25 -14.29
C THR A 48 4.92 3.93 -13.38
N THR A 49 4.81 2.87 -12.58
CA THR A 49 5.88 2.41 -11.69
C THR A 49 6.74 1.43 -12.48
N THR A 50 8.03 1.71 -12.61
CA THR A 50 8.99 0.79 -13.21
C THR A 50 9.21 -0.45 -12.32
N LEU A 51 9.79 -1.51 -12.88
CA LEU A 51 10.09 -2.72 -12.09
C LEU A 51 11.03 -2.42 -10.91
N ASP A 52 12.02 -1.55 -11.10
CA ASP A 52 12.97 -1.22 -10.04
C ASP A 52 12.34 -0.35 -8.95
N GLU A 53 11.50 0.61 -9.31
CA GLU A 53 10.68 1.36 -8.34
C GLU A 53 9.71 0.44 -7.58
N ALA A 54 9.12 -0.55 -8.27
CA ALA A 54 8.24 -1.52 -7.62
C ALA A 54 9.00 -2.39 -6.61
N ARG A 55 10.25 -2.77 -6.91
CA ARG A 55 11.14 -3.46 -5.96
C ARG A 55 11.52 -2.57 -4.78
N LEU A 56 11.85 -1.30 -5.02
CA LEU A 56 12.16 -0.35 -3.95
C LEU A 56 10.95 -0.13 -3.02
N ASN A 57 9.75 0.03 -3.60
CA ASN A 57 8.50 0.14 -2.85
C ASN A 57 8.23 -1.10 -1.99
N GLY A 58 8.34 -2.31 -2.57
CA GLY A 58 8.18 -3.57 -1.84
C GLY A 58 9.23 -3.75 -0.74
N GLY A 59 10.49 -3.42 -1.01
CA GLY A 59 11.56 -3.48 -0.02
C GLY A 59 11.40 -2.47 1.11
N LYS A 60 10.86 -1.27 0.82
CA LYS A 60 10.51 -0.29 1.85
C LYS A 60 9.38 -0.79 2.74
N LEU A 61 8.34 -1.41 2.17
CA LEU A 61 7.27 -2.05 2.93
C LEU A 61 7.81 -3.14 3.86
N GLU A 62 8.68 -4.01 3.33
CA GLU A 62 9.34 -5.06 4.11
C GLU A 62 10.13 -4.47 5.28
N LEU A 63 10.99 -3.49 5.01
CA LEU A 63 11.81 -2.85 6.04
C LEU A 63 10.96 -2.23 7.15
N GLU A 64 9.93 -1.45 6.79
CA GLU A 64 9.04 -0.79 7.75
C GLU A 64 8.22 -1.80 8.56
N PHE A 65 7.77 -2.89 7.92
CA PHE A 65 7.05 -3.95 8.62
C PHE A 65 7.95 -4.72 9.60
N LEU A 66 9.15 -5.13 9.18
CA LEU A 66 10.09 -5.88 10.02
C LEU A 66 10.59 -5.04 11.19
N ALA A 67 10.78 -3.73 10.98
CA ALA A 67 11.09 -2.80 12.06
C ALA A 67 10.02 -2.82 13.16
N ARG A 68 8.77 -3.21 12.85
CA ARG A 68 7.69 -3.36 13.82
C ARG A 68 7.66 -4.64 14.63
N LEU A 69 8.57 -5.57 14.35
CA LEU A 69 8.68 -6.85 15.04
C LEU A 69 9.93 -6.94 15.94
N PRO A 70 10.35 -5.91 16.69
CA PRO A 70 11.64 -5.94 17.39
C PRO A 70 11.72 -7.02 18.48
N ALA A 71 10.58 -7.50 18.97
CA ALA A 71 10.50 -8.61 19.92
C ALA A 71 10.70 -10.00 19.28
N MET A 72 10.79 -10.08 17.94
CA MET A 72 11.01 -11.33 17.19
C MET A 72 12.46 -11.38 16.68
N PRO A 73 13.23 -12.47 16.92
CA PRO A 73 14.57 -12.60 16.35
C PRO A 73 14.56 -12.54 14.82
N ALA A 74 15.52 -11.86 14.20
CA ALA A 74 15.58 -11.68 12.74
C ALA A 74 15.49 -12.99 11.93
N PRO A 75 16.14 -14.11 12.32
CA PRO A 75 15.99 -15.39 11.63
C PRO A 75 14.55 -15.95 11.68
N LEU A 76 13.81 -15.64 12.74
CA LEU A 76 12.42 -16.07 12.90
C LEU A 76 11.48 -15.21 12.05
N GLN A 77 11.75 -13.90 11.98
CA GLN A 77 11.01 -12.98 11.12
C GLN A 77 11.10 -13.39 9.65
N SER A 78 12.31 -13.63 9.14
CA SER A 78 12.55 -14.03 7.75
C SER A 78 12.07 -15.44 7.43
N ALA A 79 11.96 -16.31 8.43
CA ALA A 79 11.33 -17.60 8.27
C ALA A 79 9.80 -17.49 8.23
N CYS A 80 9.20 -16.57 8.99
CA CYS A 80 7.74 -16.48 9.16
C CYS A 80 7.05 -15.63 8.09
N TYR A 81 7.66 -14.51 7.71
CA TYR A 81 7.13 -13.54 6.76
C TYR A 81 8.03 -13.48 5.54
N LEU A 82 7.47 -13.81 4.39
CA LEU A 82 8.18 -13.82 3.11
C LEU A 82 7.59 -12.77 2.19
N PHE A 83 8.41 -11.82 1.80
CA PHE A 83 8.00 -10.71 0.95
C PHE A 83 8.22 -11.04 -0.53
N PHE A 84 7.23 -10.70 -1.35
CA PHE A 84 7.24 -10.93 -2.78
C PHE A 84 6.74 -9.70 -3.53
N LEU A 85 7.20 -9.55 -4.76
CA LEU A 85 6.67 -8.55 -5.69
C LEU A 85 5.79 -9.25 -6.73
N ASN A 86 4.56 -8.77 -6.87
CA ASN A 86 3.68 -9.08 -7.99
C ASN A 86 3.57 -7.84 -8.87
N TYR A 87 4.43 -7.76 -9.90
CA TYR A 87 4.47 -6.61 -10.80
C TYR A 87 3.37 -6.68 -11.87
N ASN A 88 2.62 -5.60 -12.03
CA ASN A 88 1.62 -5.44 -13.09
C ASN A 88 1.99 -4.30 -14.06
N PRO A 89 1.65 -4.43 -15.35
CA PRO A 89 1.77 -3.32 -16.28
C PRO A 89 0.75 -2.21 -15.95
N THR A 90 1.03 -1.02 -16.45
CA THR A 90 0.10 0.12 -16.41
C THR A 90 -0.98 -0.05 -17.49
N SER A 91 -2.27 -0.02 -17.13
CA SER A 91 -3.41 -0.24 -18.06
C SER A 91 -4.73 0.39 -17.57
N GLY A 92 -5.82 0.30 -18.33
CA GLY A 92 -7.19 0.69 -17.90
C GLY A 92 -7.40 2.12 -17.38
N ALA A 93 -8.48 2.32 -16.62
CA ALA A 93 -9.01 3.65 -16.27
C ALA A 93 -8.02 4.61 -15.58
N VAL A 94 -7.12 4.12 -14.72
CA VAL A 94 -6.10 5.00 -14.08
C VAL A 94 -5.04 5.42 -15.10
N LYS A 95 -4.66 4.53 -16.03
CA LYS A 95 -3.80 4.89 -17.16
C LYS A 95 -4.49 5.91 -18.05
N ASP A 96 -5.75 5.66 -18.41
CA ASP A 96 -6.52 6.56 -19.27
C ASP A 96 -6.68 7.96 -18.65
N PHE A 97 -6.90 8.05 -17.33
CA PHE A 97 -6.89 9.32 -16.60
C PHE A 97 -5.54 10.03 -16.74
N THR A 98 -4.43 9.33 -16.50
CA THR A 98 -3.10 9.92 -16.59
C THR A 98 -2.72 10.31 -18.03
N GLU A 99 -3.10 9.51 -19.03
CA GLU A 99 -2.84 9.77 -20.44
C GLU A 99 -3.69 10.94 -20.96
N ALA A 100 -4.98 10.97 -20.64
CA ALA A 100 -5.86 12.09 -20.99
C ALA A 100 -5.38 13.40 -20.37
N GLY A 101 -4.94 13.37 -19.11
CA GLY A 101 -4.35 14.52 -18.42
C GLY A 101 -3.08 15.02 -19.12
N GLN A 102 -2.14 14.12 -19.43
CA GLN A 102 -0.90 14.46 -20.14
C GLN A 102 -1.15 15.04 -21.53
N GLN A 103 -2.00 14.40 -22.33
CA GLN A 103 -2.30 14.82 -23.70
C GLN A 103 -2.94 16.20 -23.75
N ARG A 104 -3.90 16.49 -22.87
CA ARG A 104 -4.64 17.76 -22.91
C ARG A 104 -3.89 18.92 -22.29
N LEU A 105 -3.00 18.66 -21.33
CA LEU A 105 -2.19 19.69 -20.70
C LEU A 105 -0.84 19.91 -21.42
N GLY A 106 -0.45 19.01 -22.33
CA GLY A 106 0.83 19.08 -23.03
C GLY A 106 2.02 19.03 -22.09
N VAL A 107 1.87 18.35 -20.95
CA VAL A 107 2.84 18.36 -19.86
C VAL A 107 3.30 16.96 -19.48
N ASN A 108 4.51 16.88 -18.92
CA ASN A 108 5.00 15.66 -18.30
C ASN A 108 4.17 15.32 -17.02
N PRO A 109 4.18 14.06 -16.54
CA PRO A 109 3.38 13.66 -15.39
C PRO A 109 3.62 14.51 -14.13
N SER A 110 4.87 14.91 -13.83
CA SER A 110 5.17 15.75 -12.67
C SER A 110 4.54 17.15 -12.76
N ASP A 111 4.54 17.72 -13.96
CA ASP A 111 3.91 19.00 -14.26
C ASP A 111 2.37 18.88 -14.31
N MET A 112 1.84 17.71 -14.68
CA MET A 112 0.41 17.39 -14.58
C MET A 112 -0.04 17.42 -13.12
N TRP A 113 0.71 16.77 -12.21
CA TRP A 113 0.42 16.80 -10.77
C TRP A 113 0.54 18.20 -10.20
N ARG A 114 1.62 18.93 -10.53
CA ARG A 114 1.78 20.34 -10.10
C ARG A 114 0.66 21.24 -10.62
N LYS A 115 0.14 20.96 -11.82
CA LYS A 115 -1.04 21.66 -12.33
C LYS A 115 -2.27 21.27 -11.53
N LEU A 116 -2.56 19.98 -11.34
CA LEU A 116 -3.67 19.51 -10.48
C LEU A 116 -3.58 20.02 -9.02
N GLU A 117 -2.40 20.37 -8.52
CA GLU A 117 -2.21 20.99 -7.20
C GLU A 117 -2.78 22.42 -7.12
N THR A 118 -2.87 23.17 -8.22
CA THR A 118 -3.45 24.53 -8.26
C THR A 118 -4.94 24.55 -8.60
N PHE A 119 -5.59 23.39 -8.75
CA PHE A 119 -6.91 23.17 -9.39
C PHE A 119 -8.14 23.33 -8.49
N ALA A 120 -8.02 23.82 -7.25
CA ALA A 120 -9.19 24.05 -6.39
C ALA A 120 -10.24 25.04 -6.96
N SER A 121 -10.00 25.67 -8.13
CA SER A 121 -10.85 26.69 -8.75
C SER A 121 -11.48 26.34 -10.11
N LEU A 122 -11.35 25.12 -10.64
CA LEU A 122 -11.82 24.78 -11.99
C LEU A 122 -13.01 23.81 -11.96
N GLY A 123 -14.24 24.35 -11.98
CA GLY A 123 -15.49 23.60 -12.02
C GLY A 123 -15.70 22.76 -13.31
N PRO A 124 -16.75 23.01 -14.12
CA PRO A 124 -17.22 22.12 -15.20
C PRO A 124 -16.20 21.73 -16.29
N THR A 125 -15.04 22.40 -16.34
CA THR A 125 -13.91 22.10 -17.22
C THR A 125 -13.29 20.72 -16.95
N MET A 126 -13.37 20.20 -15.72
CA MET A 126 -12.87 18.85 -15.38
C MET A 126 -13.71 17.76 -16.05
N ALA A 127 -15.03 17.89 -16.01
CA ALA A 127 -15.93 16.95 -16.69
C ALA A 127 -15.58 16.86 -18.19
N ALA A 128 -15.27 18.00 -18.83
CA ALA A 128 -14.87 18.07 -20.23
C ALA A 128 -13.48 17.44 -20.50
N LEU A 129 -12.50 17.63 -19.59
CA LEU A 129 -11.15 17.03 -19.67
C LEU A 129 -11.20 15.49 -19.64
N LEU A 130 -12.25 14.94 -19.03
CA LEU A 130 -12.41 13.55 -18.62
C LEU A 130 -13.52 12.80 -19.37
N GLN A 131 -14.12 13.39 -20.42
CA GLN A 131 -15.09 12.73 -21.31
C GLN A 131 -14.47 11.65 -22.24
N GLY A 132 -13.35 11.06 -21.85
CA GLY A 132 -12.88 9.80 -22.43
C GLY A 132 -13.64 8.62 -21.80
N PRO A 133 -13.74 7.47 -22.48
CA PRO A 133 -14.41 6.29 -21.95
C PRO A 133 -13.61 5.70 -20.78
N MET A 134 -13.76 6.26 -19.58
CA MET A 134 -13.27 5.66 -18.33
C MET A 134 -14.21 4.53 -17.91
N THR A 135 -14.12 3.39 -18.58
CA THR A 135 -15.06 2.28 -18.40
C THR A 135 -14.39 1.04 -17.78
N GLN A 136 -14.44 0.99 -16.43
CA GLN A 136 -14.38 -0.18 -15.55
C GLN A 136 -13.24 -1.22 -15.71
N ALA A 137 -13.14 -2.10 -14.71
CA ALA A 137 -12.12 -3.13 -14.49
C ALA A 137 -11.86 -4.13 -15.65
N ASN A 138 -12.60 -4.05 -16.75
CA ASN A 138 -12.46 -4.92 -17.93
C ASN A 138 -11.21 -4.59 -18.77
N GLN A 139 -10.43 -3.59 -18.35
CA GLN A 139 -9.30 -3.03 -19.11
C GLN A 139 -7.93 -3.23 -18.44
N ILE A 140 -7.86 -4.02 -17.36
CA ILE A 140 -6.56 -4.42 -16.76
C ILE A 140 -6.01 -5.69 -17.42
N ASP A 141 -4.67 -5.87 -17.39
CA ASP A 141 -3.99 -6.95 -18.09
C ASP A 141 -4.36 -8.31 -17.48
N GLN A 142 -5.21 -9.07 -18.18
CA GLN A 142 -5.71 -10.35 -17.66
C GLN A 142 -4.59 -11.37 -17.47
N ALA A 143 -3.52 -11.31 -18.26
CA ALA A 143 -2.36 -12.18 -18.05
C ALA A 143 -1.68 -11.91 -16.70
N ALA A 144 -1.52 -10.64 -16.30
CA ALA A 144 -1.00 -10.26 -14.99
C ALA A 144 -1.95 -10.69 -13.87
N VAL A 145 -3.27 -10.50 -14.03
CA VAL A 145 -4.27 -11.00 -13.07
C VAL A 145 -4.11 -12.50 -12.84
N GLN A 146 -4.01 -13.31 -13.90
CA GLN A 146 -3.83 -14.75 -13.78
C GLN A 146 -2.48 -15.13 -13.15
N ARG A 147 -1.39 -14.41 -13.49
CA ARG A 147 -0.09 -14.62 -12.83
C ARG A 147 -0.16 -14.33 -11.33
N HIS A 148 -0.83 -13.26 -10.91
CA HIS A 148 -0.99 -12.92 -9.50
C HIS A 148 -1.83 -13.96 -8.77
N ALA A 149 -2.96 -14.36 -9.36
CA ALA A 149 -3.83 -15.38 -8.79
C ALA A 149 -3.10 -16.74 -8.63
N ALA A 150 -2.32 -17.14 -9.64
CA ALA A 150 -1.51 -18.35 -9.57
C ALA A 150 -0.43 -18.27 -8.48
N ALA A 151 0.24 -17.11 -8.34
CA ALA A 151 1.23 -16.89 -7.28
C ALA A 151 0.60 -17.01 -5.89
N TYR A 152 -0.56 -16.38 -5.66
CA TYR A 152 -1.28 -16.48 -4.39
C TYR A 152 -1.73 -17.90 -4.10
N ARG A 153 -2.32 -18.59 -5.09
CA ARG A 153 -2.79 -19.96 -4.95
C ARG A 153 -1.65 -20.90 -4.60
N ALA A 154 -0.51 -20.79 -5.27
CA ALA A 154 0.65 -21.62 -5.00
C ALA A 154 1.13 -21.51 -3.54
N GLN A 155 1.03 -20.31 -2.93
CA GLN A 155 1.34 -20.15 -1.51
C GLN A 155 0.32 -20.87 -0.62
N MET A 156 -0.98 -20.78 -0.94
CA MET A 156 -2.07 -21.30 -0.10
C MET A 156 -2.40 -22.78 -0.29
N THR A 157 -1.74 -23.48 -1.21
CA THR A 157 -2.00 -24.90 -1.47
C THR A 157 -0.76 -25.74 -1.17
N PRO A 158 -0.89 -27.08 -1.04
CA PRO A 158 0.28 -27.96 -0.97
C PRO A 158 1.25 -27.70 -2.13
N PRO A 159 2.57 -27.72 -1.89
CA PRO A 159 3.24 -28.08 -0.64
C PRO A 159 3.55 -26.88 0.29
N LEU A 160 3.23 -25.65 -0.10
CA LEU A 160 3.66 -24.47 0.66
C LEU A 160 2.80 -24.19 1.88
N CYS A 161 1.47 -24.35 1.75
CA CYS A 161 0.54 -24.26 2.87
C CYS A 161 0.70 -22.99 3.71
N ARG A 162 0.83 -21.84 3.04
CA ARG A 162 1.04 -20.51 3.62
C ARG A 162 -0.18 -19.63 3.47
N ARG A 163 -0.30 -18.68 4.37
CA ARG A 163 -1.29 -17.61 4.30
C ARG A 163 -0.78 -16.50 3.39
N VAL A 164 -1.67 -15.68 2.86
CA VAL A 164 -1.33 -14.60 1.93
C VAL A 164 -1.90 -13.28 2.39
N VAL A 165 -1.06 -12.25 2.45
CA VAL A 165 -1.48 -10.86 2.53
C VAL A 165 -1.00 -10.14 1.28
N VAL A 166 -1.87 -9.38 0.64
CA VAL A 166 -1.54 -8.56 -0.54
C VAL A 166 -1.66 -7.09 -0.13
N VAL A 167 -0.64 -6.30 -0.45
CA VAL A 167 -0.57 -4.85 -0.20
C VAL A 167 -0.45 -4.14 -1.54
N PRO A 168 -1.56 -3.95 -2.25
CA PRO A 168 -1.56 -3.22 -3.51
C PRO A 168 -1.58 -1.71 -3.33
N HIS A 169 -1.01 -1.00 -4.30
CA HIS A 169 -1.04 0.46 -4.37
C HIS A 169 -1.75 0.96 -5.64
N SER A 170 -2.60 1.98 -5.53
CA SER A 170 -3.24 2.64 -6.68
C SER A 170 -3.97 1.61 -7.56
N GLN A 171 -3.68 1.59 -8.86
CA GLN A 171 -4.15 0.58 -9.81
C GLN A 171 -3.90 -0.86 -9.37
N GLY A 172 -2.85 -1.14 -8.61
CA GLY A 172 -2.59 -2.48 -8.07
C GLY A 172 -3.80 -3.02 -7.30
N ASN A 173 -4.68 -2.17 -6.76
CA ASN A 173 -5.90 -2.61 -6.08
C ASN A 173 -6.87 -3.31 -7.04
N LEU A 174 -6.99 -2.84 -8.28
CA LEU A 174 -7.82 -3.47 -9.31
C LEU A 174 -7.28 -4.85 -9.67
N TYR A 175 -5.96 -4.95 -9.84
CA TYR A 175 -5.27 -6.23 -10.06
C TYR A 175 -5.42 -7.19 -8.89
N ALA A 176 -5.27 -6.71 -7.65
CA ALA A 176 -5.40 -7.52 -6.45
C ALA A 176 -6.85 -8.01 -6.25
N ASN A 177 -7.85 -7.16 -6.48
CA ASN A 177 -9.26 -7.53 -6.42
C ASN A 177 -9.61 -8.59 -7.47
N ALA A 178 -9.19 -8.40 -8.73
CA ALA A 178 -9.42 -9.40 -9.78
C ALA A 178 -8.66 -10.71 -9.51
N ALA A 179 -7.42 -10.63 -9.03
CA ALA A 179 -6.61 -11.79 -8.70
C ALA A 179 -7.14 -12.54 -7.47
N TYR A 180 -7.78 -11.85 -6.52
CA TYR A 180 -8.49 -12.47 -5.39
C TYR A 180 -9.59 -13.40 -5.91
N ASP A 181 -10.50 -12.86 -6.72
CA ASP A 181 -11.63 -13.62 -7.27
C ASP A 181 -11.14 -14.82 -8.09
N ALA A 182 -10.07 -14.64 -8.88
CA ALA A 182 -9.45 -15.73 -9.63
C ALA A 182 -8.74 -16.76 -8.72
N ALA A 183 -8.10 -16.34 -7.62
CA ALA A 183 -7.36 -17.23 -6.73
C ALA A 183 -8.27 -18.11 -5.86
N VAL A 184 -9.34 -17.53 -5.32
CA VAL A 184 -10.20 -18.14 -4.29
C VAL A 184 -11.67 -18.31 -4.70
N GLY A 185 -12.00 -18.08 -5.98
CA GLY A 185 -13.35 -18.21 -6.53
C GLY A 185 -13.92 -19.64 -6.50
N PRO A 186 -14.99 -19.94 -7.26
CA PRO A 186 -15.71 -21.22 -7.18
C PRO A 186 -15.07 -22.42 -7.91
N SER A 187 -13.99 -22.24 -8.67
CA SER A 187 -13.32 -23.35 -9.39
C SER A 187 -11.78 -23.47 -9.24
N PRO A 188 -11.11 -22.97 -8.18
CA PRO A 188 -9.69 -23.18 -8.02
C PRO A 188 -9.42 -24.64 -7.63
N SER A 189 -8.52 -25.28 -8.36
CA SER A 189 -7.96 -26.59 -8.01
C SER A 189 -6.44 -26.45 -7.87
N PRO A 190 -5.83 -26.80 -6.71
CA PRO A 190 -6.51 -27.13 -5.44
C PRO A 190 -7.24 -25.90 -4.88
N THR A 191 -8.36 -26.13 -4.19
CA THR A 191 -9.12 -25.04 -3.56
C THR A 191 -8.38 -24.53 -2.32
N PRO A 192 -7.99 -23.25 -2.27
CA PRO A 192 -7.39 -22.67 -1.07
C PRO A 192 -8.37 -22.68 0.11
N ALA A 193 -7.83 -22.74 1.33
CA ALA A 193 -8.66 -22.56 2.52
C ALA A 193 -9.35 -21.18 2.51
N ALA A 194 -10.64 -21.17 2.80
CA ALA A 194 -11.41 -19.93 2.88
C ALA A 194 -10.79 -18.98 3.92
N GLY A 195 -10.62 -17.71 3.55
CA GLY A 195 -10.01 -16.70 4.42
C GLY A 195 -8.49 -16.76 4.53
N ALA A 196 -7.79 -17.64 3.81
CA ALA A 196 -6.33 -17.69 3.81
C ALA A 196 -5.65 -16.49 3.10
N LEU A 197 -6.44 -15.67 2.39
CA LEU A 197 -5.97 -14.49 1.65
C LEU A 197 -6.66 -13.21 2.15
N LYS A 198 -5.86 -12.18 2.43
CA LYS A 198 -6.32 -10.82 2.77
C LYS A 198 -5.66 -9.77 1.89
N ILE A 199 -6.35 -8.65 1.69
CA ILE A 199 -5.83 -7.48 0.98
C ILE A 199 -5.83 -6.28 1.92
N VAL A 200 -4.75 -5.50 1.90
CA VAL A 200 -4.63 -4.19 2.53
C VAL A 200 -4.35 -3.16 1.44
N GLY A 201 -5.41 -2.51 0.96
CA GLY A 201 -5.33 -1.55 -0.13
C GLY A 201 -4.68 -0.23 0.28
N VAL A 202 -3.84 0.34 -0.59
CA VAL A 202 -3.28 1.68 -0.43
C VAL A 202 -3.63 2.52 -1.64
N ALA A 203 -4.13 3.74 -1.42
CA ALA A 203 -4.62 4.65 -2.45
C ALA A 203 -5.61 3.96 -3.40
N THR A 204 -6.73 3.45 -2.89
CA THR A 204 -7.61 2.53 -3.64
C THR A 204 -8.61 3.30 -4.53
N PRO A 205 -8.52 3.21 -5.89
CA PRO A 205 -9.45 3.86 -6.81
C PRO A 205 -10.72 3.03 -7.08
N ASP A 206 -10.96 1.98 -6.30
CA ASP A 206 -12.07 1.04 -6.46
C ASP A 206 -13.17 1.33 -5.42
N THR A 207 -14.32 0.70 -5.60
CA THR A 207 -15.48 0.75 -4.70
C THR A 207 -15.34 -0.15 -3.48
N MET A 208 -14.36 -1.08 -3.51
CA MET A 208 -14.12 -2.03 -2.42
C MET A 208 -12.71 -2.62 -2.44
N VAL A 209 -12.35 -3.30 -1.36
CA VAL A 209 -11.19 -4.19 -1.27
C VAL A 209 -11.67 -5.61 -0.97
N LYS A 210 -11.32 -6.57 -1.84
CA LYS A 210 -11.78 -7.97 -1.73
C LYS A 210 -11.23 -8.68 -0.49
N GLY A 211 -11.94 -9.72 -0.06
CA GLY A 211 -11.60 -10.50 1.14
C GLY A 211 -11.93 -9.80 2.47
N ASN A 212 -12.89 -8.88 2.45
CA ASN A 212 -13.14 -7.92 3.54
C ASN A 212 -11.84 -7.21 3.92
N GLY A 213 -11.12 -6.75 2.89
CA GLY A 213 -9.83 -6.12 3.05
C GLY A 213 -9.93 -4.71 3.62
N ARG A 214 -8.87 -4.29 4.30
CA ARG A 214 -8.74 -2.92 4.81
C ARG A 214 -8.16 -2.04 3.71
N TYR A 215 -8.31 -0.73 3.85
CA TYR A 215 -7.71 0.20 2.90
C TYR A 215 -7.29 1.51 3.57
N ARG A 216 -6.29 2.17 2.98
CA ARG A 216 -5.83 3.52 3.34
C ARG A 216 -5.68 4.41 2.13
N THR A 217 -6.51 5.43 2.04
CA THR A 217 -6.45 6.48 1.03
C THR A 217 -6.30 7.83 1.73
N SER A 218 -5.27 8.59 1.38
CA SER A 218 -4.99 9.90 1.98
C SER A 218 -5.97 10.95 1.46
N ASN A 219 -6.41 11.85 2.33
CA ASN A 219 -7.15 13.06 1.93
C ASN A 219 -6.29 14.05 1.11
N GLY A 220 -4.96 13.94 1.20
CA GLY A 220 -4.00 14.69 0.39
C GLY A 220 -3.62 14.00 -0.93
N ASP A 221 -4.25 12.88 -1.27
CA ASP A 221 -4.01 12.16 -2.52
C ASP A 221 -4.84 12.78 -3.66
N LEU A 222 -4.18 13.62 -4.46
CA LEU A 222 -4.86 14.38 -5.52
C LEU A 222 -5.35 13.50 -6.67
N LEU A 223 -4.69 12.37 -6.93
CA LEU A 223 -5.14 11.44 -7.98
C LEU A 223 -6.44 10.78 -7.56
N ILE A 224 -6.47 10.18 -6.37
CA ILE A 224 -7.69 9.52 -5.90
C ILE A 224 -8.81 10.54 -5.66
N GLY A 225 -8.48 11.73 -5.16
CA GLY A 225 -9.43 12.84 -5.06
C GLY A 225 -10.06 13.20 -6.41
N ALA A 226 -9.24 13.33 -7.47
CA ALA A 226 -9.73 13.63 -8.81
C ALA A 226 -10.56 12.48 -9.41
N ILE A 227 -10.16 11.23 -9.19
CA ILE A 227 -10.95 10.05 -9.62
C ILE A 227 -12.32 10.05 -8.92
N ASN A 228 -12.37 10.33 -7.62
CA ASN A 228 -13.62 10.34 -6.85
C ASN A 228 -14.62 11.39 -7.33
N LEU A 229 -14.15 12.53 -7.88
CA LEU A 229 -15.04 13.53 -8.48
C LEU A 229 -15.79 13.02 -9.71
N ILE A 230 -15.27 12.00 -10.40
CA ILE A 230 -15.80 11.50 -11.67
C ILE A 230 -16.44 10.13 -11.49
N LEU A 231 -15.88 9.33 -10.59
CA LEU A 231 -16.36 8.03 -10.16
C LEU A 231 -16.68 8.11 -8.67
N PRO A 232 -17.82 8.72 -8.28
CA PRO A 232 -18.17 8.97 -6.86
C PRO A 232 -18.43 7.71 -6.05
N SER A 233 -18.34 6.52 -6.65
CA SER A 233 -18.36 5.24 -5.95
C SER A 233 -16.99 4.79 -5.45
N THR A 234 -15.91 5.50 -5.78
CA THR A 234 -14.56 5.22 -5.25
C THR A 234 -14.54 5.35 -3.73
N LEU A 235 -13.79 4.47 -3.05
CA LEU A 235 -13.66 4.49 -1.60
C LEU A 235 -13.12 5.83 -1.08
N ASP A 236 -13.82 6.39 -0.08
CA ASP A 236 -13.47 7.67 0.55
C ASP A 236 -12.09 7.66 1.21
N ALA A 237 -11.42 8.81 1.20
CA ALA A 237 -10.20 9.01 1.97
C ALA A 237 -10.44 8.75 3.47
N ASN A 238 -9.53 8.01 4.09
CA ASN A 238 -9.65 7.52 5.47
C ASN A 238 -8.32 7.48 6.22
N THR A 239 -7.28 8.12 5.67
CA THR A 239 -5.99 8.36 6.33
C THR A 239 -5.48 9.75 5.96
N ASN A 240 -4.34 10.11 6.54
CA ASN A 240 -3.62 11.31 6.16
C ASN A 240 -2.14 10.98 5.90
N TRP A 241 -1.69 11.27 4.69
CA TRP A 241 -0.26 11.47 4.41
C TRP A 241 -0.01 12.96 4.64
N GLY A 242 0.56 13.28 5.81
CA GLY A 242 1.19 14.57 6.10
C GLY A 242 0.29 15.81 5.98
N PRO A 243 0.86 17.01 6.17
CA PRO A 243 0.17 18.21 5.72
C PRO A 243 -0.05 18.12 4.20
N ASN A 244 -1.25 18.52 3.76
CA ASN A 244 -1.59 18.65 2.35
C ASN A 244 -0.42 19.35 1.62
N PRO A 245 0.07 18.83 0.48
CA PRO A 245 1.22 19.39 -0.26
C PRO A 245 1.09 20.90 -0.56
N ILE A 246 -0.11 21.48 -0.43
CA ILE A 246 -0.37 22.93 -0.43
C ILE A 246 0.46 23.71 0.60
N LEU A 247 0.83 23.12 1.75
CA LEU A 247 1.45 23.87 2.88
C LEU A 247 2.91 23.50 3.20
N THR A 248 3.49 22.46 2.61
CA THR A 248 4.88 22.04 2.92
C THR A 248 5.74 21.86 1.68
N SER A 249 6.40 22.94 1.28
CA SER A 249 7.30 23.06 0.12
C SER A 249 8.63 22.30 0.22
N PHE A 250 8.76 21.30 1.11
CA PHE A 250 10.06 20.69 1.47
C PHE A 250 10.20 19.20 1.18
N THR A 251 9.15 18.53 0.71
CA THR A 251 9.29 17.19 0.11
C THR A 251 9.10 17.35 -1.40
N PRO A 252 10.04 16.88 -2.26
CA PRO A 252 9.83 16.96 -3.69
C PRO A 252 8.48 16.30 -4.01
N LEU A 253 7.66 17.03 -4.77
CA LEU A 253 6.27 16.75 -5.15
C LEU A 253 6.16 15.47 -5.99
N TYR A 254 6.59 14.34 -5.44
CA TYR A 254 6.51 13.05 -6.09
C TYR A 254 5.06 12.59 -6.02
N SER A 255 4.31 12.94 -7.08
CA SER A 255 2.99 12.43 -7.45
C SER A 255 1.76 13.02 -6.77
N GLY A 256 1.79 14.25 -6.22
CA GLY A 256 0.57 14.88 -5.67
C GLY A 256 -0.05 14.07 -4.51
N GLY A 257 0.78 13.48 -3.64
CA GLY A 257 0.32 12.64 -2.53
C GLY A 257 -0.03 11.20 -2.90
N HIS A 258 0.32 10.74 -4.10
CA HIS A 258 -0.07 9.44 -4.65
C HIS A 258 1.09 8.42 -4.82
N SER A 259 2.26 8.64 -4.20
CA SER A 259 3.35 7.66 -4.26
C SER A 259 3.32 6.69 -3.08
N PHE A 260 3.53 5.39 -3.33
CA PHE A 260 3.55 4.40 -2.23
C PHE A 260 4.60 4.71 -1.16
N MET A 261 5.78 5.18 -1.57
CA MET A 261 6.82 5.63 -0.63
C MET A 261 6.34 6.74 0.28
N GLY A 262 5.57 7.71 -0.23
CA GLY A 262 5.06 8.79 0.59
C GLY A 262 4.02 8.32 1.60
N TYR A 263 3.14 7.37 1.22
CA TYR A 263 2.25 6.71 2.17
C TYR A 263 3.01 6.01 3.31
N LEU A 264 4.22 5.51 3.05
CA LEU A 264 5.10 4.94 4.07
C LEU A 264 6.03 5.96 4.76
N SER A 265 6.15 7.19 4.25
CA SER A 265 7.07 8.20 4.82
C SER A 265 6.44 8.97 5.97
N PHE A 266 5.12 9.16 5.95
CA PHE A 266 4.39 9.89 7.00
C PHE A 266 3.86 8.95 8.07
N ASP A 267 4.00 9.36 9.33
CA ASP A 267 3.72 8.52 10.50
C ASP A 267 2.28 8.02 10.52
N ASP A 268 1.28 8.87 10.29
CA ASP A 268 -0.13 8.47 10.37
C ASP A 268 -0.49 7.39 9.34
N SER A 269 -0.26 7.65 8.05
CA SER A 269 -0.54 6.70 6.98
C SER A 269 0.31 5.44 7.10
N ARG A 270 1.61 5.56 7.35
CA ARG A 270 2.51 4.42 7.56
C ARG A 270 2.00 3.57 8.70
N ASN A 271 1.68 4.20 9.83
CA ASN A 271 1.33 3.46 11.03
C ASN A 271 0.01 2.72 10.88
N GLN A 272 -0.96 3.31 10.19
CA GLN A 272 -2.25 2.68 9.90
C GLN A 272 -2.11 1.54 8.90
N ILE A 273 -1.37 1.71 7.80
CA ILE A 273 -1.11 0.64 6.81
C ILE A 273 -0.47 -0.57 7.48
N LEU A 274 0.58 -0.35 8.28
CA LEU A 274 1.27 -1.43 8.96
C LEU A 274 0.39 -2.10 10.03
N SER A 275 -0.49 -1.34 10.70
CA SER A 275 -1.46 -1.90 11.67
C SER A 275 -2.55 -2.72 10.96
N ASP A 276 -2.95 -2.33 9.76
CA ASP A 276 -3.91 -3.08 8.95
C ASP A 276 -3.32 -4.40 8.45
N ILE A 277 -2.03 -4.41 8.07
CA ILE A 277 -1.30 -5.64 7.75
C ILE A 277 -1.27 -6.54 8.98
N GLN A 278 -0.90 -6.01 10.15
CA GLN A 278 -0.87 -6.78 11.40
C GLN A 278 -2.24 -7.35 11.78
N SER A 279 -3.30 -6.55 11.64
CA SER A 279 -4.67 -7.01 11.90
C SER A 279 -5.08 -8.11 10.93
N SER A 280 -4.73 -7.97 9.66
CA SER A 280 -4.98 -9.00 8.63
C SER A 280 -4.21 -10.28 8.91
N LEU A 281 -2.96 -10.19 9.37
CA LEU A 281 -2.17 -11.33 9.81
C LEU A 281 -2.82 -12.05 10.99
N SER A 282 -3.35 -11.31 11.97
CA SER A 282 -4.02 -11.88 13.14
C SER A 282 -5.32 -12.59 12.76
N GLU A 283 -6.09 -12.05 11.83
CA GLU A 283 -7.31 -12.69 11.31
C GLU A 283 -7.01 -14.01 10.61
N ILE A 284 -5.97 -14.05 9.78
CA ILE A 284 -5.65 -15.27 9.01
C ILE A 284 -4.90 -16.30 9.84
N ALA A 285 -4.31 -15.94 10.98
CA ALA A 285 -3.50 -16.85 11.82
C ALA A 285 -4.25 -18.12 12.27
N ALA A 286 -5.57 -18.05 12.41
CA ALA A 286 -6.40 -19.20 12.78
C ALA A 286 -6.77 -20.10 11.59
N VAL A 287 -6.53 -19.66 10.35
CA VAL A 287 -6.89 -20.42 9.15
C VAL A 287 -5.93 -21.59 8.97
N ALA A 288 -6.46 -22.81 8.95
CA ALA A 288 -5.74 -24.01 8.55
C ALA A 288 -5.67 -24.06 7.02
N VAL A 289 -4.47 -23.85 6.46
CA VAL A 289 -4.27 -23.68 5.02
C VAL A 289 -4.16 -25.02 4.27
N CYS A 290 -3.69 -26.06 4.98
CA CYS A 290 -3.62 -27.43 4.51
C CYS A 290 -3.99 -28.39 5.65
N PRO A 291 -4.47 -29.61 5.33
CA PRO A 291 -4.66 -30.69 6.29
C PRO A 291 -3.34 -31.16 6.91
#